data_AF-A0A8E2AIN5-F1
#
_entry.id   AF-A0A8E2AIN5-F1
#
_cell.length_a   1.000
_cell.length_b   1.000
_cell.length_c   1.000
_cell.angle_alpha   90.00
_cell.angle_beta   90.00
_cell.angle_gamma   90.00
#
_symmetry.space_group_name_H-M   'P 1'
#
loop_
_entity.id
_entity.type
_entity.pdbx_description
1 polymer ?
#
loop_
_entity_poly.entity_id
_entity_poly.type
_entity_poly.pdbx_seq_one_letter_code
_entity_poly.pdbx_strand_id
1 'polypeptide(L)'
;MHDRDTADVPRGGAAGAGRLVLGHVDDGSMNEHLDLDHPLAEDVDLTRGHVEIQVPSVTPGDDYIVVLFGDSGNRSPRFTIAA
;
A
#
# COMPACT_ATOMS: atom_id res chain seq x y z
N MET A 1 16.76 -27.74 13.16
CA MET A 1 15.52 -27.00 12.87
C MET A 1 15.84 -25.55 13.14
N HIS A 2 15.97 -24.71 12.10
CA HIS A 2 16.13 -23.27 12.29
C HIS A 2 14.74 -22.70 12.55
N ASP A 3 14.41 -22.50 13.82
CA ASP A 3 13.28 -21.69 14.26
C ASP A 3 13.48 -20.29 13.71
N ARG A 4 12.51 -19.80 12.93
CA ARG A 4 12.46 -18.40 12.53
C ARG A 4 11.94 -17.61 13.71
N ASP A 5 12.88 -17.32 14.61
CA ASP A 5 12.66 -16.46 15.74
C ASP A 5 12.29 -15.05 15.22
N THR A 6 10.98 -14.77 15.21
CA THR A 6 10.42 -13.46 14.86
C THR A 6 10.33 -12.59 16.13
N ALA A 7 10.95 -13.01 17.24
CA ALA A 7 10.76 -12.38 18.55
C ALA A 7 11.61 -11.14 18.82
N ASP A 8 12.46 -10.70 17.89
CA ASP A 8 13.32 -9.52 18.06
C ASP A 8 12.80 -8.27 17.32
N VAL A 9 11.48 -8.16 17.18
CA VAL A 9 10.82 -6.90 16.85
C VAL A 9 10.69 -6.10 18.16
N PRO A 10 11.32 -4.92 18.28
CA PRO A 10 11.19 -4.09 19.46
C PRO A 10 9.71 -3.78 19.73
N ARG A 11 9.20 -4.21 20.88
CA ARG A 11 7.88 -3.82 21.41
C ARG A 11 7.91 -2.33 21.72
N GLY A 12 7.69 -1.51 20.68
CA GLY A 12 7.76 -0.06 20.75
C GLY A 12 8.27 0.64 19.48
N GLY A 13 8.69 -0.09 18.43
CA GLY A 13 9.17 0.51 17.19
C GLY A 13 8.83 -0.32 15.95
N ALA A 14 7.87 0.19 15.15
CA ALA A 14 7.80 0.17 13.68
C ALA A 14 8.42 -1.00 12.86
N ALA A 15 8.41 -2.25 13.32
CA ALA A 15 8.87 -3.40 12.50
C ALA A 15 7.75 -4.17 11.77
N GLY A 16 6.59 -3.54 11.58
CA GLY A 16 5.45 -4.12 10.86
C GLY A 16 4.47 -3.07 10.34
N ALA A 17 4.90 -1.81 10.29
CA ALA A 17 4.13 -0.69 9.80
C ALA A 17 4.29 -0.62 8.27
N GLY A 18 3.28 -1.09 7.55
CA GLY A 18 3.19 -0.91 6.12
C GLY A 18 2.80 0.52 5.76
N ARG A 19 3.06 0.91 4.52
CA ARG A 19 2.59 2.18 3.95
C ARG A 19 1.78 1.89 2.70
N LEU A 20 0.57 2.41 2.64
CA LEU A 20 -0.30 2.26 1.48
C LEU A 20 -0.27 3.54 0.64
N VAL A 21 0.01 3.41 -0.64
CA VAL A 21 0.06 4.54 -1.58
C VAL A 21 -0.90 4.33 -2.74
N LEU A 22 -1.38 5.43 -3.31
CA LEU A 22 -2.11 5.43 -4.58
C LEU A 22 -1.11 5.52 -5.73
N GLY A 23 -1.41 4.86 -6.85
CA GLY A 23 -0.73 5.06 -8.12
C GLY A 23 -1.73 5.06 -9.28
N HIS A 24 -1.25 5.35 -10.47
CA HIS A 24 -2.01 5.23 -11.71
C HIS A 24 -1.13 4.64 -12.82
N VAL A 25 -1.71 3.83 -13.69
CA VAL A 25 -0.94 3.09 -14.70
C VAL A 25 -1.57 3.29 -16.06
N ASP A 26 -0.91 4.11 -16.88
CA ASP A 26 -1.31 4.36 -18.26
C ASP A 26 -1.30 3.07 -19.11
N ASP A 27 -2.14 3.06 -20.14
CA ASP A 27 -2.16 1.98 -21.12
C ASP A 27 -0.86 1.91 -21.92
N GLY A 28 -0.27 0.71 -21.93
CA GLY A 28 1.02 0.46 -22.60
C GLY A 28 2.25 0.92 -21.82
N SER A 29 2.07 1.46 -20.61
CA SER A 29 3.17 1.83 -19.71
C SER A 29 3.40 0.77 -18.64
N MET A 30 4.67 0.60 -18.22
CA MET A 30 5.02 -0.15 -17.02
C MET A 30 5.16 0.74 -15.78
N ASN A 31 5.01 2.06 -15.95
CA ASN A 31 5.14 3.01 -14.85
C ASN A 31 3.86 3.03 -14.02
N GLU A 32 4.03 3.04 -12.70
CA GLU A 32 2.94 2.96 -11.72
C GLU A 32 2.54 4.31 -11.11
N HIS A 33 3.29 5.37 -11.43
CA HIS A 33 3.06 6.74 -10.97
C HIS A 33 2.62 6.82 -9.50
N LEU A 34 3.40 6.17 -8.63
CA LEU A 34 3.10 6.05 -7.20
C LEU A 34 3.22 7.42 -6.52
N ASP A 35 2.18 7.82 -5.80
CA ASP A 35 2.17 9.00 -4.94
C ASP A 35 2.81 8.66 -3.60
N LEU A 36 4.14 8.85 -3.52
CA LEU A 36 4.92 8.61 -2.31
C LEU A 36 4.85 9.80 -1.33
N ASP A 37 4.39 10.96 -1.79
CA ASP A 37 4.34 12.20 -1.01
C ASP A 37 3.00 12.31 -0.25
N HIS A 38 1.91 11.75 -0.78
CA HIS A 38 0.61 11.67 -0.13
C HIS A 38 0.13 10.22 0.00
N PRO A 39 0.66 9.45 0.97
CA PRO A 39 0.20 8.09 1.22
C PRO A 39 -1.27 8.07 1.66
N LEU A 40 -1.98 7.01 1.27
CA LEU A 40 -3.37 6.75 1.67
C LEU A 40 -3.47 6.33 3.14
N ALA A 41 -2.44 5.63 3.62
CA ALA A 41 -2.28 5.26 5.01
C ALA A 41 -0.81 5.05 5.36
N GLU A 42 -0.45 5.45 6.57
CA GLU A 42 0.83 5.18 7.22
C GLU A 42 0.60 4.27 8.42
N ASP A 43 1.67 3.64 8.92
CA ASP A 43 1.62 2.75 10.08
C ASP A 43 0.57 1.62 9.97
N VAL A 44 0.38 1.10 8.75
CA VAL A 44 -0.55 0.00 8.48
C VAL A 44 -0.10 -1.26 9.21
N ASP A 45 -0.90 -1.74 10.15
CA ASP A 45 -0.62 -3.00 10.83
C ASP A 45 -0.82 -4.19 9.88
N LEU A 46 0.29 -4.71 9.36
CA LEU A 46 0.30 -5.83 8.41
C LEU A 46 -0.29 -7.12 9.00
N THR A 47 -0.35 -7.26 10.33
CA THR A 47 -0.89 -8.46 10.98
C THR A 47 -2.42 -8.50 10.97
N ARG A 48 -3.09 -7.37 10.74
CA ARG A 48 -4.56 -7.29 10.68
C ARG A 48 -5.14 -7.86 9.39
N GLY A 49 -4.32 -8.00 8.35
CA GLY A 49 -4.71 -8.50 7.03
C GLY A 49 -5.61 -7.57 6.20
N HIS A 50 -6.08 -6.47 6.79
CA HIS A 50 -6.86 -5.43 6.12
C HIS A 50 -6.67 -4.07 6.79
N VAL A 51 -6.90 -3.00 6.02
CA VAL A 51 -6.93 -1.61 6.50
C VAL A 51 -8.04 -0.87 5.76
N GLU A 52 -8.78 -0.04 6.49
CA GLU A 52 -9.75 0.88 5.90
C GLU A 52 -9.07 2.22 5.61
N ILE A 53 -9.32 2.76 4.43
CA ILE A 53 -8.81 4.05 3.99
C ILE A 53 -9.94 4.92 3.47
N GLN A 54 -9.70 6.23 3.47
CA GLN A 54 -10.57 7.16 2.76
C GLN A 54 -10.11 7.28 1.31
N VAL A 55 -11.05 7.23 0.38
CA VAL A 55 -10.77 7.48 -1.04
C VAL A 55 -10.33 8.95 -1.16
N PRO A 56 -9.14 9.23 -1.72
CA PRO A 56 -8.65 10.60 -1.82
C PRO A 56 -9.44 11.38 -2.87
N SER A 57 -9.44 12.70 -2.73
CA SER A 57 -10.02 13.60 -3.73
C SER A 57 -9.07 13.74 -4.92
N VAL A 58 -9.19 12.83 -5.89
CA VAL A 58 -8.42 12.83 -7.15
C VAL A 58 -9.33 12.99 -8.36
N THR A 59 -8.75 13.26 -9.52
CA THR A 59 -9.50 13.31 -10.79
C THR A 59 -10.15 11.95 -11.05
N PRO A 60 -11.43 11.86 -11.46
CA PRO A 60 -12.02 10.59 -11.83
C PRO A 60 -11.23 9.87 -12.94
N GLY A 61 -11.10 8.54 -12.84
CA GLY A 61 -10.27 7.71 -13.73
C GLY A 61 -10.42 6.22 -13.41
N ASP A 62 -10.02 5.35 -14.34
CA ASP A 62 -10.14 3.88 -14.27
C ASP A 62 -8.80 3.13 -14.26
N ASP A 63 -7.71 3.88 -14.13
CA ASP A 63 -6.33 3.46 -14.22
C ASP A 63 -5.62 3.41 -12.85
N TYR A 64 -6.38 3.59 -11.76
CA TYR A 64 -5.84 3.65 -10.41
C TYR A 64 -5.44 2.29 -9.86
N ILE A 65 -4.37 2.28 -9.07
CA ILE A 65 -3.88 1.11 -8.31
C ILE A 65 -3.54 1.53 -6.87
N VAL A 66 -3.52 0.57 -5.96
CA VAL A 66 -2.91 0.75 -4.64
C VAL A 66 -1.73 -0.21 -4.47
N VAL A 67 -0.69 0.28 -3.79
CA VAL A 67 0.51 -0.49 -3.47
C VAL A 67 0.78 -0.42 -1.98
N LEU A 68 0.87 -1.58 -1.34
CA LEU A 68 1.25 -1.72 0.06
C LEU A 68 2.74 -2.02 0.15
N PHE A 69 3.50 -1.07 0.71
CA PHE A 69 4.90 -1.26 1.07
C PHE A 69 5.00 -1.88 2.45
N GLY A 70 5.91 -2.84 2.64
CA GLY A 70 6.15 -3.51 3.92
C GLY A 70 5.85 -5.01 3.89
N ASP A 71 4.89 -5.43 3.07
CA ASP A 71 4.73 -6.83 2.63
C ASP A 71 5.15 -6.90 1.16
N SER A 72 6.15 -7.72 0.83
CA SER A 72 6.85 -7.62 -0.46
C SER A 72 5.92 -7.87 -1.65
N GLY A 73 5.51 -6.81 -2.35
CA GLY A 73 4.89 -6.89 -3.68
C GLY A 73 3.36 -6.91 -3.74
N ASN A 74 2.65 -6.39 -2.74
CA ASN A 74 1.19 -6.27 -2.79
C ASN A 74 0.74 -5.06 -3.61
N ARG A 75 0.47 -5.31 -4.89
CA ARG A 75 -0.18 -4.36 -5.80
C ARG A 75 -1.58 -4.86 -6.18
N SER A 76 -2.56 -3.96 -6.16
CA SER A 76 -3.93 -4.27 -6.59
C SER A 76 -4.06 -4.34 -8.12
N PRO A 77 -5.12 -4.99 -8.65
CA PRO A 77 -5.65 -4.71 -9.98
C PRO A 77 -6.03 -3.23 -10.13
N ARG A 78 -6.22 -2.78 -11.38
CA ARG A 78 -6.75 -1.45 -11.68
C ARG A 78 -8.20 -1.31 -11.18
N PHE A 79 -8.56 -0.12 -10.71
CA PHE A 79 -9.91 0.21 -10.29
C PHE A 79 -10.30 1.64 -10.67
N THR A 80 -11.60 1.91 -10.64
CA THR A 80 -12.17 3.21 -10.98
C THR A 80 -12.47 4.05 -9.75
N ILE A 81 -12.02 5.30 -9.76
CA ILE A 81 -12.49 6.36 -8.87
C ILE A 81 -13.44 7.24 -9.69
N ALA A 82 -14.69 7.33 -9.24
CA ALA A 82 -15.75 8.13 -9.87
C ALA A 82 -16.20 9.26 -8.93
N ALA A 83 -16.78 10.31 -9.52
CA ALA A 83 -17.33 11.47 -8.80
C ALA A 83 -18.68 11.20 -8.16
#